data_AF-A0A3D2K9H9-F1
#
_entry.id   AF-A0A3D2K9H9-F1
#
_cell.length_a   1.000
_cell.length_b   1.000
_cell.length_c   1.000
_cell.angle_alpha   90.00
_cell.angle_beta   90.00
_cell.angle_gamma   90.00
#
_symmetry.space_group_name_H-M   'P 1'
#
loop_
_entity.id
_entity.type
_entity.pdbx_description
1 polymer ?
#
loop_
_entity_poly.entity_id
_entity_poly.type
_entity_poly.pdbx_seq_one_letter_code
_entity_poly.pdbx_strand_id
1 'polypeptide(L)'
;MDSRDKAVVLLVGLPELRNQLALTIHEPLRQRITMNYNIDALSKEEAAKYVREKMSMAGCHQEVFERSALEAILNAAGGTPRMIDKYVNASLLLGSTLNKNIIDAETVLTAIDDATISIV
;
A
#
# COMPACT_ATOMS: atom_id res chain seq x y z
N MET A 1 -32.77 -2.12 -32.86
CA MET A 1 -31.34 -2.51 -32.88
C MET A 1 -30.55 -1.22 -32.64
N ASP A 2 -29.52 -1.28 -31.80
CA ASP A 2 -28.57 -0.19 -31.46
C ASP A 2 -28.75 0.50 -30.08
N SER A 3 -28.59 -0.27 -29.01
CA SER A 3 -27.90 0.23 -27.81
C SER A 3 -26.67 -0.65 -27.60
N ARG A 4 -25.56 -0.29 -28.27
CA ARG A 4 -24.23 -0.74 -27.87
C ARG A 4 -23.72 0.30 -26.88
N ASP A 5 -23.30 -0.12 -25.69
CA ASP A 5 -22.58 0.74 -24.76
C ASP A 5 -21.28 1.19 -25.43
N LYS A 6 -21.25 2.44 -25.90
CA LYS A 6 -20.14 2.95 -26.72
C LYS A 6 -18.90 3.32 -25.91
N ALA A 7 -19.03 3.45 -24.59
CA ALA A 7 -17.93 3.78 -23.68
C ALA A 7 -18.23 3.33 -22.25
N VAL A 8 -17.20 2.86 -21.56
CA VAL A 8 -17.19 2.65 -20.11
C VAL A 8 -16.31 3.74 -19.50
N VAL A 9 -16.81 4.43 -18.49
CA VAL A 9 -16.08 5.47 -17.77
C VAL A 9 -15.72 4.95 -16.39
N LEU A 10 -14.43 4.91 -16.08
CA LEU A 10 -13.92 4.60 -14.75
C LEU A 10 -13.46 5.90 -14.09
N LEU A 11 -14.10 6.27 -12.98
CA LEU A 11 -13.70 7.42 -12.17
C LEU A 11 -12.82 6.92 -11.02
N VAL A 12 -11.56 7.37 -10.99
CA VAL A 12 -10.59 7.01 -9.95
C VAL A 12 -10.04 8.29 -9.33
N GLY A 13 -10.02 8.35 -8.01
CA GLY A 13 -9.52 9.51 -7.28
C GLY A 13 -9.43 9.24 -5.79
N LEU A 14 -9.01 10.25 -5.06
CA LEU A 14 -8.95 10.24 -3.61
C LEU A 14 -10.37 10.36 -3.00
N PRO A 15 -10.55 10.12 -1.69
CA PRO A 15 -11.87 10.18 -1.02
C PRO A 15 -12.64 11.49 -1.23
N GLU A 16 -11.93 12.59 -1.53
CA GLU A 16 -12.49 13.89 -1.86
C GLU A 16 -13.37 13.84 -3.12
N LEU A 17 -13.02 13.01 -4.11
CA LEU A 17 -13.84 12.82 -5.32
C LEU A 17 -15.21 12.26 -4.96
N ARG A 18 -15.24 11.28 -4.05
CA ARG A 18 -16.50 10.72 -3.53
C ARG A 18 -17.32 11.77 -2.80
N ASN A 19 -16.66 12.59 -1.98
CA ASN A 19 -17.33 13.67 -1.24
C ASN A 19 -17.92 14.73 -2.18
N GLN A 20 -17.19 15.08 -3.26
CA GLN A 20 -17.70 15.97 -4.30
C GLN A 20 -18.89 15.36 -5.04
N LEU A 21 -18.79 14.10 -5.48
CA LEU A 21 -19.90 13.40 -6.14
C LEU A 21 -21.13 13.23 -5.25
N ALA A 22 -20.97 13.28 -3.92
CA ALA A 22 -22.07 13.23 -2.97
C ALA A 22 -22.85 14.55 -2.83
N LEU A 23 -22.35 15.66 -3.37
CA LEU A 23 -23.04 16.95 -3.34
C LEU A 23 -24.32 16.90 -4.21
N THR A 24 -25.39 17.54 -3.75
CA THR A 24 -26.70 17.56 -4.43
C THR A 24 -26.63 18.03 -5.89
N ILE A 25 -25.70 18.94 -6.21
CA ILE A 25 -25.48 19.43 -7.59
C ILE A 25 -25.04 18.32 -8.56
N HIS A 26 -24.45 17.23 -8.05
CA HIS A 26 -23.96 16.10 -8.83
C HIS A 26 -24.88 14.87 -8.78
N GLU A 27 -26.07 14.99 -8.18
CA GLU A 27 -27.05 13.88 -8.08
C GLU A 27 -27.36 13.19 -9.43
N PRO A 28 -27.57 13.92 -10.55
CA PRO A 28 -27.87 13.29 -11.84
C PRO A 28 -26.73 12.43 -12.38
N LEU A 29 -25.48 12.80 -12.06
CA LEU A 29 -24.30 12.03 -12.42
C LEU A 29 -24.15 10.82 -11.49
N ARG A 30 -24.35 11.02 -10.18
CA ARG A 30 -24.25 9.98 -9.17
C ARG A 30 -25.22 8.82 -9.42
N GLN A 31 -26.45 9.11 -9.84
CA GLN A 31 -27.44 8.09 -10.20
C GLN A 31 -27.06 7.23 -11.41
N ARG A 32 -26.11 7.69 -12.24
CA ARG A 32 -25.60 6.94 -13.40
C ARG A 32 -24.38 6.09 -13.07
N ILE A 33 -23.83 6.20 -11.86
CA ILE A 33 -22.71 5.38 -11.41
C ILE A 33 -23.27 4.05 -10.88
N THR A 34 -23.15 2.99 -11.69
CA THR A 34 -23.67 1.67 -11.35
C THR A 34 -22.85 0.95 -10.28
N MET A 35 -21.54 1.24 -10.20
CA MET A 35 -20.61 0.60 -9.26
C MET A 35 -19.75 1.66 -8.59
N ASN A 36 -19.66 1.59 -7.26
CA ASN A 36 -18.78 2.40 -6.45
C ASN A 36 -17.98 1.48 -5.53
N TYR A 37 -16.67 1.59 -5.56
CA TYR A 37 -15.77 0.74 -4.77
C TYR A 37 -14.77 1.61 -4.02
N ASN A 38 -14.57 1.31 -2.74
CA ASN A 38 -13.52 1.91 -1.93
C ASN A 38 -12.40 0.89 -1.76
N ILE A 39 -11.17 1.31 -2.01
CA ILE A 39 -10.00 0.49 -1.72
C ILE A 39 -9.57 0.82 -0.30
N ASP A 40 -9.82 -0.09 0.62
CA ASP A 40 -9.38 0.02 2.01
C ASP A 40 -7.90 -0.37 2.15
N ALA A 41 -7.32 -0.07 3.31
CA ALA A 41 -5.99 -0.53 3.65
C ALA A 41 -5.94 -2.06 3.70
N LEU A 42 -4.80 -2.63 3.31
CA LEU A 42 -4.59 -4.08 3.34
C LEU A 42 -4.69 -4.60 4.79
N SER A 43 -5.31 -5.78 4.95
CA SER A 43 -5.21 -6.52 6.20
C SER A 43 -3.75 -6.91 6.49
N LYS A 44 -3.43 -7.30 7.74
CA LYS A 44 -2.07 -7.77 8.06
C LYS A 44 -1.67 -8.99 7.23
N GLU A 45 -2.62 -9.88 6.93
CA GLU A 45 -2.37 -11.08 6.12
C GLU A 45 -2.13 -10.72 4.65
N GLU A 46 -2.95 -9.83 4.10
CA GLU A 46 -2.81 -9.32 2.73
C GLU A 46 -1.51 -8.53 2.56
N ALA A 47 -1.16 -7.72 3.55
CA ALA A 47 0.07 -6.94 3.56
C ALA A 47 1.32 -7.83 3.67
N ALA A 48 1.28 -8.87 4.52
CA ALA A 48 2.37 -9.86 4.58
C ALA A 48 2.52 -10.62 3.25
N LYS A 49 1.39 -10.99 2.62
CA LYS A 49 1.39 -11.61 1.29
C LYS A 49 1.95 -10.66 0.24
N TYR A 50 1.54 -9.40 0.24
CA TYR A 50 2.01 -8.35 -0.65
C TYR A 50 3.55 -8.21 -0.59
N VAL A 51 4.13 -8.14 0.61
CA VAL A 51 5.59 -8.06 0.77
C VAL A 51 6.27 -9.31 0.20
N ARG A 52 5.76 -10.52 0.51
CA ARG A 52 6.33 -11.77 -0.02
C ARG A 52 6.27 -11.87 -1.53
N GLU A 53 5.13 -11.54 -2.14
CA GLU A 53 4.98 -11.54 -3.60
C GLU A 53 5.93 -10.55 -4.25
N LYS A 54 6.07 -9.35 -3.66
CA LYS A 54 6.99 -8.33 -4.15
C LYS A 54 8.46 -8.78 -4.09
N MET A 55 8.86 -9.45 -3.00
CA MET A 55 10.20 -10.04 -2.88
C MET A 55 10.42 -11.14 -3.93
N SER A 56 9.43 -12.00 -4.15
CA SER A 56 9.48 -13.05 -5.16
C SER A 56 9.61 -12.47 -6.58
N MET A 57 8.87 -11.40 -6.89
CA MET A 57 8.98 -10.68 -8.17
C MET A 57 10.37 -10.03 -8.36
N ALA A 58 11.04 -9.65 -7.27
CA ALA A 58 12.42 -9.17 -7.30
C ALA A 58 13.46 -10.31 -7.40
N GLY A 59 13.02 -11.58 -7.52
CA GLY A 59 13.88 -12.75 -7.58
C GLY A 59 14.34 -13.27 -6.22
N CYS A 60 13.85 -12.68 -5.12
CA CYS A 60 14.20 -13.09 -3.77
C CYS A 60 13.25 -14.20 -3.29
N HIS A 61 13.80 -15.40 -3.10
CA HIS A 61 13.06 -16.57 -2.63
C HIS A 61 13.40 -16.96 -1.18
N GLN A 62 14.37 -16.25 -0.58
CA GLN A 62 14.76 -16.43 0.82
C GLN A 62 13.97 -15.47 1.71
N GLU A 63 13.79 -15.85 2.98
CA GLU A 63 13.23 -14.94 3.97
C GLU A 63 14.27 -13.87 4.34
N VAL A 64 14.06 -12.65 3.89
CA VAL A 64 14.92 -11.49 4.19
C VAL A 64 14.52 -10.81 5.50
N PHE A 65 13.30 -11.03 5.97
CA PHE A 65 12.76 -10.42 7.18
C PHE A 65 12.41 -11.49 8.20
N GLU A 66 12.79 -11.27 9.46
CA GLU A 66 12.22 -12.03 10.56
C GLU A 66 10.72 -11.74 10.71
N ARG A 67 9.99 -12.66 11.35
CA ARG A 67 8.55 -12.49 11.60
C ARG A 67 8.26 -11.21 12.42
N SER A 68 9.08 -10.94 13.43
CA SER A 68 9.02 -9.74 14.27
C SER A 68 9.26 -8.45 13.46
N ALA A 69 10.23 -8.49 12.53
CA ALA A 69 10.56 -7.38 11.65
C ALA A 69 9.41 -7.06 10.69
N LEU A 70 8.84 -8.10 10.07
CA LEU A 70 7.68 -7.94 9.18
C LEU A 70 6.47 -7.38 9.94
N GLU A 71 6.18 -7.90 11.14
CA GLU A 71 5.10 -7.37 11.98
C GLU A 71 5.30 -5.89 12.34
N ALA A 72 6.53 -5.47 12.66
CA ALA A 72 6.85 -4.07 12.93
C ALA A 72 6.57 -3.17 11.71
N ILE A 73 6.99 -3.59 10.51
CA ILE A 73 6.68 -2.88 9.24
C ILE A 73 5.18 -2.74 9.04
N LEU A 74 4.44 -3.85 9.18
CA LEU A 74 3.00 -3.88 8.91
C LEU A 74 2.20 -3.04 9.89
N ASN A 75 2.59 -3.05 11.17
CA ASN A 75 1.97 -2.22 12.20
C ASN A 75 2.25 -0.73 11.94
N ALA A 76 3.48 -0.37 11.57
CA ALA A 76 3.84 1.02 11.29
C ALA A 76 3.18 1.55 10.01
N ALA A 77 3.01 0.72 8.98
CA ALA A 77 2.44 1.12 7.70
C ALA A 77 0.91 1.29 7.70
N GLY A 78 0.21 0.76 8.71
CA GLY A 78 -1.25 0.82 8.80
C GLY A 78 -1.97 0.22 7.58
N GLY A 79 -1.37 -0.80 6.95
CA GLY A 79 -1.92 -1.47 5.76
C GLY A 79 -1.85 -0.67 4.45
N THR A 80 -1.22 0.51 4.44
CA THR A 80 -1.09 1.31 3.21
C THR A 80 0.08 0.79 2.36
N PRO A 81 -0.15 0.29 1.11
CA PRO A 81 0.91 -0.29 0.28
C PRO A 81 2.13 0.63 0.08
N ARG A 82 1.87 1.93 -0.13
CA ARG A 82 2.93 2.93 -0.27
C ARG A 82 3.82 3.06 0.97
N MET A 83 3.23 2.96 2.16
CA MET A 83 3.98 3.03 3.42
C MET A 83 4.73 1.74 3.68
N ILE A 84 4.11 0.58 3.39
CA ILE A 84 4.78 -0.73 3.46
C ILE A 84 6.04 -0.70 2.60
N ASP A 85 5.92 -0.28 1.35
CA ASP A 85 7.04 -0.19 0.41
C ASP A 85 8.16 0.72 0.91
N LYS A 86 7.79 1.88 1.47
CA LYS A 86 8.75 2.84 2.01
C LYS A 86 9.58 2.19 3.12
N TYR A 87 8.92 1.55 4.08
CA TYR A 87 9.59 0.93 5.22
C TYR A 87 10.40 -0.30 4.81
N VAL A 88 9.86 -1.16 3.95
CA VAL A 88 10.61 -2.31 3.40
C VAL A 88 11.89 -1.85 2.72
N ASN A 89 11.82 -0.84 1.85
CA ASN A 89 13.01 -0.33 1.15
C ASN A 89 14.02 0.31 2.12
N ALA A 90 13.55 1.09 3.09
CA ALA A 90 14.42 1.69 4.11
C ALA A 90 15.12 0.60 4.94
N SER A 91 14.40 -0.43 5.36
CA SER A 91 14.96 -1.56 6.11
C SER A 91 15.95 -2.37 5.29
N LEU A 92 15.69 -2.60 3.99
CA LEU A 92 16.63 -3.26 3.09
C LEU A 92 17.92 -2.47 2.88
N LEU A 93 17.81 -1.15 2.70
CA LEU A 93 18.97 -0.28 2.54
C LEU A 93 19.84 -0.25 3.80
N LEU A 94 19.20 -0.15 4.97
CA LEU A 94 19.90 -0.16 6.25
C LEU A 94 20.52 -1.53 6.52
N GLY A 95 19.79 -2.62 6.27
CA GLY A 95 20.30 -4.00 6.36
C GLY A 95 21.50 -4.25 5.45
N SER A 96 21.47 -3.74 4.22
CA SER A 96 22.61 -3.81 3.29
C SER A 96 23.82 -3.04 3.80
N THR A 97 23.62 -1.88 4.44
CA THR A 97 24.70 -1.07 5.01
C THR A 97 25.35 -1.79 6.21
N LEU A 98 24.55 -2.54 6.97
CA LEU A 98 25.00 -3.35 8.11
C LEU A 98 25.49 -4.76 7.71
N ASN A 99 25.52 -5.11 6.42
CA ASN A 99 25.83 -6.45 5.92
C ASN A 99 24.99 -7.58 6.58
N LYS A 100 23.73 -7.30 6.90
CA LYS A 100 22.79 -8.29 7.45
C LYS A 100 22.11 -9.06 6.32
N ASN A 101 22.15 -10.39 6.39
CA ASN A 101 21.40 -11.27 5.47
C ASN A 101 19.92 -11.41 5.86
N ILE A 102 19.60 -11.20 7.14
CA ILE A 102 18.25 -11.25 7.70
C ILE A 102 18.03 -9.95 8.49
N ILE A 103 16.91 -9.30 8.21
CA ILE A 103 16.48 -8.05 8.85
C ILE A 103 15.66 -8.39 10.08
N ASP A 104 16.15 -7.97 11.24
CA ASP A 104 15.48 -8.06 12.54
C ASP A 104 14.59 -6.83 12.82
N ALA A 105 13.79 -6.93 13.89
CA ALA A 105 12.87 -5.85 14.28
C ALA A 105 13.60 -4.56 14.68
N GLU A 106 14.80 -4.64 15.25
CA GLU A 106 15.58 -3.46 15.65
C GLU A 106 15.98 -2.63 14.42
N THR A 107 16.50 -3.30 13.39
CA THR A 107 16.89 -2.71 12.09
C THR A 107 15.69 -2.02 11.43
N VAL A 108 14.51 -2.64 11.51
CA VAL A 108 13.25 -2.05 11.01
C VAL A 108 12.89 -0.80 11.79
N LEU A 109 12.92 -0.83 13.12
CA LEU A 109 12.54 0.32 13.95
C LEU A 109 13.46 1.51 13.69
N THR A 110 14.77 1.30 13.60
CA THR A 110 15.73 2.35 13.22
C THR A 110 15.42 2.90 11.83
N ALA A 111 15.17 2.02 10.85
CA ALA A 111 14.85 2.43 9.49
C ALA A 111 13.53 3.23 9.40
N ILE A 112 12.53 2.88 10.21
CA ILE A 112 11.26 3.61 10.30
C ILE A 112 11.46 5.00 10.88
N ASP A 113 12.28 5.13 11.92
CA ASP A 113 12.56 6.41 12.58
C ASP A 113 13.25 7.36 11.59
N ASP A 114 14.30 6.90 10.91
CA ASP A 114 15.00 7.64 9.85
C ASP A 114 14.08 8.02 8.68
N ALA A 115 13.23 7.08 8.26
CA ALA A 115 12.28 7.29 7.19
C ALA A 115 11.17 8.30 7.56
N THR A 116 10.91 8.49 8.85
CA THR A 116 9.93 9.44 9.38
C THR A 116 10.52 10.84 9.50
N ILE A 117 11.81 10.95 9.84
CA ILE A 117 12.55 12.23 9.93
C ILE A 117 12.62 12.95 8.58
N SER A 118 12.62 12.23 7.46
CA SER A 118 12.63 12.82 6.11
C SER A 118 11.32 13.53 5.68
N ILE A 119 10.33 13.70 6.58
CA ILE A 119 9.04 14.36 6.31
C ILE A 119 8.92 15.74 7.02
N VAL A 120 9.94 16.20 7.75
CA VAL A 120 9.96 17.55 8.34
C VAL A 120 10.96 18.46 7.63
#